data_AF-A0A932WT64-F1
#
_entry.id   AF-A0A932WT64-F1
#
_cell.length_a   1.000
_cell.length_b   1.000
_cell.length_c   1.000
_cell.angle_alpha   90.00
_cell.angle_beta   90.00
_cell.angle_gamma   90.00
#
_symmetry.space_group_name_H-M   'P 1'
#
loop_
_entity.id
_entity.type
_entity.pdbx_description
1 polymer ?
#
loop_
_entity_poly.entity_id
_entity_poly.type
_entity_poly.pdbx_seq_one_letter_code
_entity_poly.pdbx_strand_id
1 'polypeptide(L)'
;MFKLDNSLFRITIRDNAGGIPEEIINKIFDPYFTTKQQSQGTGLGLYMSYEIITDHFKGKLYAKNETVTLNEQEYMGAAFCIEFERLTKTNI
;
A
#
# COMPACT_ATOMS: atom_id res chain seq x y z
N MET A 1 4.16 3.49 -30.12
CA MET A 1 4.85 2.56 -29.20
C MET A 1 4.85 3.17 -27.81
N PHE A 2 4.67 2.38 -26.74
CA PHE A 2 4.84 2.89 -25.38
C PHE A 2 6.31 2.80 -24.95
N LYS A 3 6.80 3.80 -24.23
CA LYS A 3 8.12 3.77 -23.60
C LYS A 3 7.97 3.98 -22.10
N LEU A 4 8.85 3.37 -21.33
CA LEU A 4 9.02 3.71 -19.93
C LEU A 4 9.43 5.18 -19.84
N ASP A 5 8.70 5.89 -19.01
CA ASP A 5 9.11 7.19 -18.53
C ASP A 5 9.77 6.97 -17.16
N ASN A 6 10.85 7.69 -16.87
CA ASN A 6 11.60 7.57 -15.60
C ASN A 6 10.82 8.16 -14.40
N SER A 7 9.49 8.22 -14.48
CA SER A 7 8.60 8.67 -13.43
C SER A 7 7.71 7.53 -12.94
N LEU A 8 7.32 7.61 -11.67
CA LEU A 8 6.44 6.63 -11.04
C LEU A 8 5.01 7.15 -11.00
N PHE A 9 4.06 6.29 -11.31
CA PHE A 9 2.67 6.50 -10.94
C PHE A 9 2.44 5.93 -9.55
N ARG A 10 2.04 6.78 -8.59
CA ARG A 10 1.83 6.41 -7.19
C ARG A 10 0.41 6.69 -6.76
N ILE A 11 -0.24 5.70 -6.14
CA ILE A 11 -1.49 5.86 -5.40
C ILE A 11 -1.19 5.63 -3.93
N THR A 12 -1.65 6.52 -3.06
CA THR A 12 -1.53 6.38 -1.61
C THR A 12 -2.90 6.47 -0.96
N ILE A 13 -3.30 5.41 -0.26
CA ILE A 13 -4.50 5.38 0.59
C ILE A 13 -4.07 5.62 2.03
N ARG A 14 -4.73 6.54 2.73
CA ARG A 14 -4.39 6.93 4.10
C ARG A 14 -5.61 6.83 5.01
N ASP A 15 -5.36 6.39 6.24
CA ASP A 15 -6.31 6.50 7.35
C ASP A 15 -5.73 7.37 8.48
N ASN A 16 -6.51 7.54 9.54
CA ASN A 16 -6.15 8.24 10.77
C ASN A 16 -6.40 7.37 12.01
N ALA A 17 -6.25 6.04 11.88
CA ALA A 17 -6.69 5.07 12.88
C ALA A 17 -5.58 4.64 13.86
N GLY A 18 -4.51 5.42 14.02
CA GLY A 18 -3.42 5.13 14.95
C GLY A 18 -2.30 4.25 14.38
N GLY A 19 -2.34 3.93 13.09
CA GLY A 19 -1.24 3.25 12.39
C GLY A 19 -1.10 1.75 12.71
N ILE A 20 0.05 1.20 12.36
CA ILE A 20 0.40 -0.22 12.44
C ILE A 20 1.67 -0.36 13.29
N PRO A 21 1.71 -1.23 14.32
CA PRO A 21 2.94 -1.50 15.07
C PRO A 21 4.10 -1.94 14.16
N GLU A 22 5.29 -1.40 14.40
CA GLU A 22 6.47 -1.58 13.54
C GLU A 22 6.88 -3.06 13.42
N GLU A 23 6.69 -3.83 14.49
CA GLU A 23 7.03 -5.25 14.56
C GLU A 23 6.13 -6.16 13.70
N ILE A 24 4.99 -5.63 13.22
CA ILE A 24 4.07 -6.34 12.33
C ILE A 24 3.90 -5.71 10.96
N ILE A 25 4.39 -4.49 10.71
CA ILE A 25 4.10 -3.76 9.46
C ILE A 25 4.50 -4.51 8.19
N ASN A 26 5.59 -5.28 8.24
CA ASN A 26 6.03 -6.10 7.11
C ASN A 26 5.25 -7.42 6.99
N LYS A 27 4.63 -7.89 8.07
CA LYS A 27 3.88 -9.15 8.14
C LYS A 27 2.43 -9.00 7.68
N ILE A 28 1.91 -7.78 7.57
CA ILE A 28 0.50 -7.54 7.19
C ILE A 28 0.16 -8.02 5.78
N PHE A 29 1.18 -8.28 4.95
CA PHE A 29 1.03 -8.83 3.61
C PHE A 29 1.16 -10.36 3.59
N ASP A 30 1.51 -11.00 4.71
CA ASP A 30 1.61 -12.45 4.78
C ASP A 30 0.20 -13.09 4.68
N PRO A 31 0.08 -14.25 4.03
CA PRO A 31 -1.20 -14.95 3.94
C PRO A 31 -1.70 -15.30 5.34
N TYR A 32 -3.00 -15.08 5.55
CA TYR A 32 -3.71 -15.33 6.82
C TYR A 32 -3.29 -14.45 8.01
N PHE A 33 -2.40 -13.48 7.81
CA PHE A 33 -2.08 -12.52 8.87
C PHE A 33 -3.30 -11.66 9.23
N THR A 34 -3.65 -11.62 10.51
CA THR A 34 -4.73 -10.77 11.02
C THR A 34 -4.52 -10.49 12.51
N THR A 35 -4.85 -9.28 12.96
CA THR A 35 -4.93 -8.93 14.39
C THR A 35 -6.33 -9.14 14.97
N LYS A 36 -7.30 -9.49 14.13
CA LYS A 36 -8.67 -9.82 14.54
C LYS A 36 -8.73 -11.26 15.06
N GLN A 37 -9.70 -11.55 15.93
CA GLN A 37 -9.96 -12.92 16.34
C GLN A 37 -10.35 -13.78 15.11
N GLN A 38 -10.01 -15.07 15.13
CA GLN A 38 -10.12 -15.99 13.98
C GLN A 38 -11.53 -16.06 13.35
N SER A 39 -12.59 -15.69 14.08
CA SER A 39 -13.97 -15.64 13.57
C SER A 39 -14.32 -14.36 12.80
N GLN A 40 -13.42 -13.37 12.70
CA GLN A 40 -13.73 -12.00 12.24
C GLN A 40 -12.94 -11.58 10.98
N GLY A 41 -12.22 -12.50 10.33
CA GLY A 41 -11.55 -12.25 9.06
C GLY A 41 -10.52 -13.31 8.69
N THR A 42 -10.35 -13.55 7.39
CA THR A 42 -9.43 -14.58 6.86
C THR A 42 -7.98 -14.13 6.77
N GLY A 43 -7.70 -12.82 6.84
CA GLY A 43 -6.35 -12.27 6.66
C GLY A 43 -5.80 -12.37 5.23
N LEU A 44 -6.66 -12.56 4.22
CA LEU A 44 -6.21 -12.76 2.83
C LEU A 44 -6.23 -11.49 1.96
N GLY A 45 -6.92 -10.42 2.37
CA GLY A 45 -7.14 -9.25 1.52
C GLY A 45 -5.85 -8.51 1.13
N LEU A 46 -4.99 -8.21 2.11
CA LEU A 46 -3.71 -7.54 1.86
C LEU A 46 -2.73 -8.43 1.10
N TYR A 47 -2.69 -9.73 1.43
CA TYR A 47 -1.92 -10.73 0.68
C TYR A 47 -2.31 -10.76 -0.81
N MET A 48 -3.61 -10.88 -1.12
CA MET A 48 -4.08 -10.89 -2.51
C MET A 48 -3.74 -9.59 -3.23
N SER A 49 -3.87 -8.45 -2.55
CA SER A 49 -3.52 -7.15 -3.13
C SER A 49 -2.02 -7.07 -3.43
N TYR A 50 -1.19 -7.57 -2.53
CA TYR A 50 0.26 -7.64 -2.70
C TYR A 50 0.61 -8.48 -3.94
N GLU A 51 0.14 -9.74 -4.00
CA GLU A 51 0.37 -10.64 -5.13
C GLU A 51 -0.08 -10.04 -6.46
N ILE A 52 -1.28 -9.45 -6.52
CA ILE A 52 -1.77 -8.79 -7.74
C ILE A 52 -0.80 -7.68 -8.17
N ILE A 53 -0.41 -6.80 -7.26
CA ILE A 53 0.42 -5.65 -7.58
C ILE A 53 1.85 -6.06 -7.93
N THR A 54 2.50 -6.90 -7.13
CA THR A 54 3.92 -7.26 -7.30
C THR A 54 4.12 -8.32 -8.35
N ASP A 55 3.32 -9.39 -8.34
CA ASP A 55 3.62 -10.57 -9.13
C ASP A 55 2.98 -10.51 -10.50
N HIS A 56 1.76 -9.97 -10.60
CA HIS A 56 1.06 -9.83 -11.86
C HIS A 56 1.37 -8.52 -12.60
N PHE A 57 1.47 -7.39 -11.88
CA PHE A 57 1.69 -6.07 -12.49
C PHE A 57 3.10 -5.51 -12.34
N LYS A 58 4.00 -6.21 -11.64
CA LYS A 58 5.39 -5.77 -11.39
C LYS A 58 5.50 -4.38 -10.75
N GLY A 59 4.48 -4.00 -9.99
CA GLY A 59 4.47 -2.80 -9.17
C GLY A 59 5.06 -3.05 -7.78
N LYS A 60 4.92 -2.04 -6.92
CA LYS A 60 5.27 -2.14 -5.49
C LYS A 60 4.04 -1.83 -4.66
N LEU A 61 3.80 -2.63 -3.63
CA LEU A 61 2.86 -2.34 -2.55
C LEU A 61 3.64 -2.33 -1.23
N TYR A 62 3.49 -1.26 -0.45
CA TYR A 62 4.08 -1.17 0.89
C TYR A 62 3.19 -0.35 1.82
N ALA A 63 3.39 -0.53 3.12
CA ALA A 63 2.74 0.26 4.16
C ALA A 63 3.76 1.06 4.97
N LYS A 64 3.33 2.20 5.49
CA LYS A 64 4.07 3.01 6.46
C LYS A 64 3.10 3.74 7.37
N ASN A 65 3.53 4.11 8.56
CA ASN A 65 2.78 5.07 9.37
C ASN A 65 3.09 6.50 8.93
N GLU A 66 2.08 7.37 8.95
CA GLU A 66 2.24 8.80 8.70
C GLU A 66 1.45 9.61 9.73
N THR A 67 2.01 10.78 10.09
CA THR A 67 1.32 11.81 10.85
C THR A 67 0.95 12.96 9.93
N VAL A 68 -0.29 13.40 9.97
CA VAL A 68 -0.81 14.54 9.22
C VAL A 68 -1.38 15.56 10.19
N THR A 69 -1.02 16.83 10.01
CA THR A 69 -1.61 17.94 10.77
C THR A 69 -2.78 18.55 10.01
N LEU A 70 -3.96 18.58 10.62
CA LEU A 70 -5.17 19.24 10.11
C LEU A 70 -5.73 20.14 11.20
N ASN A 71 -5.98 21.42 10.88
CA ASN A 71 -6.50 22.41 11.84
C ASN A 71 -5.72 22.44 13.16
N GLU A 72 -4.38 22.47 13.09
CA GLU A 72 -3.46 22.46 14.25
C GLU A 72 -3.50 21.18 15.10
N GLN A 73 -4.27 20.17 14.70
CA GLN A 73 -4.33 18.86 15.36
C GLN A 73 -3.58 17.80 14.54
N GLU A 74 -2.81 16.97 15.21
CA GLU A 74 -2.12 15.83 14.60
C GLU A 74 -2.98 14.57 14.57
N TYR A 75 -2.94 13.88 13.44
CA TYR A 75 -3.58 12.59 13.22
C TYR A 75 -2.55 11.59 12.72
N MET A 76 -2.41 10.49 13.44
CA MET A 76 -1.54 9.37 13.05
C MET A 76 -2.39 8.27 12.41
N GLY A 77 -1.91 7.69 11.33
CA GLY A 77 -2.56 6.56 10.69
C GLY A 77 -1.64 5.75 9.80
N ALA A 78 -2.20 4.76 9.13
CA ALA A 78 -1.49 3.95 8.15
C ALA A 78 -1.63 4.55 6.75
N ALA A 79 -0.57 4.45 5.96
CA ALA A 79 -0.55 4.77 4.55
C ALA A 79 -0.15 3.53 3.74
N PHE A 80 -1.00 3.12 2.81
CA PHE A 80 -0.75 2.04 1.86
C PHE A 80 -0.40 2.67 0.50
N CYS A 81 0.82 2.41 0.03
CA CYS A 81 1.37 2.99 -1.18
C CYS A 81 1.50 1.93 -2.28
N ILE A 82 0.94 2.24 -3.44
CA ILE A 82 1.01 1.43 -4.65
C ILE A 82 1.79 2.22 -5.70
N GLU A 83 2.82 1.61 -6.29
CA GLU A 83 3.67 2.25 -7.30
C GLU A 83 3.79 1.40 -8.56
N PHE A 84 3.72 2.04 -9.72
CA PHE A 84 4.00 1.45 -11.02
C PHE A 84 4.94 2.35 -11.83
N GLU A 85 5.76 1.75 -12.69
CA GLU A 85 6.52 2.50 -13.69
C GLU A 85 5.56 3.12 -14.71
N ARG A 86 5.74 4.42 -15.00
CA ARG A 86 4.84 5.11 -15.92
C ARG A 86 5.18 4.76 -17.37
N LEU A 87 4.17 4.33 -18.13
CA LEU A 87 4.27 4.16 -19.58
C LEU A 87 3.74 5.41 -20.30
N THR A 88 4.50 5.93 -21.26
CA THR A 88 4.09 7.07 -22.08
C THR A 88 3.97 6.68 -23.55
N LYS A 89 2.96 7.21 -24.26
CA LYS A 89 2.84 7.05 -25.71
C LYS A 89 3.87 7.94 -26.39
N THR A 90 4.72 7.35 -27.23
CA THR A 90 5.50 8.12 -28.19
C THR A 90 4.60 8.47 -29.38
N ASN A 91 4.42 9.76 -29.65
CA ASN A 91 3.85 10.22 -30.91
C ASN A 91 4.91 10.00 -32.00
N ILE A 92 4.56 9.21 -33.02
CA ILE A 92 5.28 9.17 -34.29
C ILE A 92 4.74 10.29 -35.15
#